data_AF-A0AAN5L2V0-F1
#
_entry.id   AF-A0AAN5L2V0-F1
#
_cell.length_a   1.000
_cell.length_b   1.000
_cell.length_c   1.000
_cell.angle_alpha   90.00
_cell.angle_beta   90.00
_cell.angle_gamma   90.00
#
_symmetry.space_group_name_H-M   'P 1'
#
loop_
_entity.id
_entity.type
_entity.pdbx_description
1 polymer ?
#
loop_
_entity_poly.entity_id
_entity_poly.type
_entity_poly.pdbx_seq_one_letter_code
_entity_poly.pdbx_strand_id
1 'polypeptide(L)'
;MLHSGLPERHRIFIGDIHGQYHKLSALLDHLDALYQRDERLLIFVGDLIDNQPGAPIDHLAVLERVRAEVESRRAICLMGNHEFNAVGWSMRHPQSAQPLRPHSPNNRRQHQAFLADVVEDTPRHNFWIDWFKTLPLFVDYGDIRAVHACWEDETIARLRPWLDEQHRLKPESWVAAFDKQHPLFRMIETVLKGPELKLPAGFSFVDKTGVERRHIRVRWWRDDAKTYRQIAQVQAEMVSRIPDIPLEQTAPGTTDVPVVIGHYTLSGEPHSLSERVVCVDYNAAKADNPLYAWIQEPGPRRAVTGTFVCKPTASCRHPAG
;
A
#
# COMPACT_ATOMS: atom_id res chain seq x y z
N MET A 1 -30.06 -5.15 11.62
CA MET A 1 -29.56 -5.79 12.85
C MET A 1 -28.93 -7.13 12.47
N LEU A 2 -27.61 -7.18 12.42
CA LEU A 2 -26.81 -8.41 12.38
C LEU A 2 -25.53 -8.08 13.16
N HIS A 3 -25.66 -8.01 14.50
CA HIS A 3 -24.50 -8.11 15.38
C HIS A 3 -24.37 -9.58 15.73
N SER A 4 -23.69 -10.33 14.85
CA SER A 4 -23.23 -11.68 15.16
C SER A 4 -22.24 -11.58 16.31
N GLY A 5 -22.55 -12.22 17.44
CA GLY A 5 -21.81 -12.18 18.71
C GLY A 5 -20.44 -12.84 18.69
N LEU A 6 -19.59 -12.47 17.72
CA LEU A 6 -18.15 -12.67 17.82
C LEU A 6 -17.57 -11.53 18.68
N PRO A 7 -16.64 -11.83 19.61
CA PRO A 7 -15.93 -10.78 20.33
C PRO A 7 -15.23 -9.84 19.33
N GLU A 8 -15.17 -8.56 19.66
CA GLU A 8 -14.47 -7.56 18.87
C GLU A 8 -12.99 -7.96 18.78
N ARG A 9 -12.51 -8.21 17.56
CA ARG A 9 -11.12 -8.64 17.33
C ARG A 9 -10.18 -7.43 17.30
N HIS A 10 -8.99 -7.59 17.87
CA HIS A 10 -7.90 -6.64 17.70
C HIS A 10 -7.55 -6.51 16.22
N ARG A 11 -7.73 -5.33 15.63
CA ARG A 11 -7.37 -5.04 14.25
C ARG A 11 -5.89 -4.66 14.19
N ILE A 12 -5.14 -5.43 13.40
CA ILE A 12 -3.69 -5.29 13.29
C ILE A 12 -3.34 -5.11 11.82
N PHE A 13 -2.75 -3.96 11.49
CA PHE A 13 -2.46 -3.56 10.12
C PHE A 13 -0.99 -3.80 9.81
N ILE A 14 -0.69 -4.50 8.72
CA ILE A 14 0.67 -4.87 8.29
C ILE A 14 0.94 -4.22 6.95
N GLY A 15 2.06 -3.49 6.86
CA GLY A 15 2.46 -2.77 5.66
C GLY A 15 3.13 -3.64 4.59
N ASP A 16 3.74 -2.95 3.64
CA ASP A 16 4.35 -3.49 2.42
C ASP A 16 5.43 -4.55 2.75
N ILE A 17 5.29 -5.74 2.14
CA ILE A 17 6.10 -6.93 2.48
C ILE A 17 7.16 -7.22 1.43
N HIS A 18 6.85 -7.03 0.14
CA HIS A 18 7.81 -7.16 -0.97
C HIS A 18 8.67 -8.44 -0.92
N GLY A 19 8.00 -9.59 -0.76
CA GLY A 19 8.64 -10.91 -0.72
C GLY A 19 9.46 -11.22 0.53
N GLN A 20 9.43 -10.36 1.56
CA GLN A 20 10.23 -10.53 2.79
C GLN A 20 9.63 -11.56 3.76
N TYR A 21 9.54 -12.82 3.33
CA TYR A 21 8.89 -13.90 4.09
C TYR A 21 9.42 -14.06 5.51
N HIS A 22 10.75 -14.00 5.69
CA HIS A 22 11.35 -14.16 7.03
C HIS A 22 10.87 -13.07 8.01
N LYS A 23 10.67 -11.83 7.53
CA LYS A 23 10.15 -10.71 8.34
C LYS A 23 8.68 -10.89 8.65
N LEU A 24 7.90 -11.33 7.65
CA LEU A 24 6.50 -11.66 7.84
C LEU A 24 6.33 -12.77 8.89
N SER A 25 7.04 -13.89 8.75
CA SER A 25 6.98 -15.00 9.71
C SER A 25 7.36 -14.52 11.11
N ALA A 26 8.46 -13.78 11.24
CA ALA A 26 8.93 -13.23 12.49
C ALA A 26 7.91 -12.28 13.16
N LEU A 27 7.23 -11.44 12.38
CA LEU A 27 6.18 -10.56 12.89
C LEU A 27 4.95 -11.36 13.33
N LEU A 28 4.51 -12.34 12.54
CA LEU A 28 3.35 -13.18 12.88
C LEU A 28 3.60 -14.01 14.14
N ASP A 29 4.81 -14.55 14.32
CA ASP A 29 5.20 -15.27 15.53
C ASP A 29 5.16 -14.34 16.77
N HIS A 30 5.62 -13.10 16.61
CA HIS A 30 5.53 -12.11 17.67
C HIS A 30 4.08 -11.76 18.02
N LEU A 31 3.23 -11.57 17.01
CA LEU A 31 1.80 -11.32 17.22
C LEU A 31 1.09 -12.53 17.85
N ASP A 32 1.49 -13.76 17.51
CA ASP A 32 0.97 -15.01 18.11
C ASP A 32 1.29 -15.12 19.61
N ALA A 33 2.37 -14.48 20.06
CA ALA A 33 2.72 -14.39 21.47
C ALA A 33 1.93 -13.30 22.22
N LEU A 34 1.40 -12.29 21.52
CA LEU A 34 0.65 -11.17 22.10
C LEU A 34 -0.86 -11.42 22.15
N TYR A 35 -1.41 -12.04 21.10
CA TYR A 35 -2.85 -12.25 20.93
C TYR A 35 -3.12 -13.65 20.39
N GLN A 36 -4.17 -14.30 20.89
CA GLN A 36 -4.64 -15.53 20.27
C GLN A 36 -5.12 -15.25 18.84
N ARG A 37 -5.02 -16.25 17.97
CA ARG A 37 -5.28 -16.08 16.54
C ARG A 37 -6.74 -15.72 16.22
N ASP A 38 -7.67 -16.10 17.07
CA ASP A 38 -9.10 -15.83 16.97
C ASP A 38 -9.52 -14.49 17.60
N GLU A 39 -8.68 -13.92 18.46
CA GLU A 39 -8.84 -12.60 19.09
C GLU A 39 -8.39 -11.45 18.19
N ARG A 40 -7.78 -11.74 17.03
CA ARG A 40 -7.23 -10.71 16.13
C ARG A 40 -7.70 -10.86 14.69
N LEU A 41 -7.74 -9.74 14.00
CA LEU A 41 -7.95 -9.65 12.56
C LEU A 41 -6.73 -8.96 11.95
N LEU A 42 -6.03 -9.66 11.06
CA LEU A 42 -4.92 -9.07 10.32
C LEU A 42 -5.45 -8.30 9.10
N ILE A 43 -4.89 -7.13 8.82
CA ILE A 43 -5.18 -6.34 7.63
C ILE A 43 -3.86 -6.07 6.92
N PHE A 44 -3.59 -6.79 5.83
CA PHE A 44 -2.44 -6.53 4.98
C PHE A 44 -2.76 -5.38 4.03
N VAL A 45 -1.92 -4.35 4.01
CA VAL A 45 -2.18 -3.09 3.29
C VAL A 45 -1.61 -3.10 1.85
N GLY A 46 -1.40 -4.29 1.28
CA GLY A 46 -0.94 -4.50 -0.09
C GLY A 46 0.57 -4.63 -0.24
N ASP A 47 1.04 -4.66 -1.50
CA ASP A 47 2.45 -4.73 -1.88
C ASP A 47 3.17 -5.93 -1.25
N LEU A 48 2.63 -7.11 -1.53
CA LEU A 48 3.17 -8.40 -1.13
C LEU A 48 4.33 -8.80 -2.03
N ILE A 49 4.26 -8.42 -3.31
CA ILE A 49 5.18 -8.85 -4.35
C ILE A 49 6.12 -7.74 -4.84
N ASP A 50 7.06 -8.17 -5.69
CA ASP A 50 8.13 -7.39 -6.28
C ASP A 50 9.10 -6.83 -5.23
N ASN A 51 10.36 -6.66 -5.63
CA ASN A 51 11.39 -6.00 -4.85
C ASN A 51 12.55 -5.65 -5.82
N GLN A 52 13.65 -5.10 -5.31
CA GLN A 52 14.88 -5.00 -6.08
C GLN A 52 15.42 -6.41 -6.41
N PRO A 53 15.88 -6.66 -7.65
CA PRO A 53 16.54 -7.90 -7.99
C PRO A 53 17.72 -8.20 -7.06
N GLY A 54 17.86 -9.47 -6.65
CA GLY A 54 18.96 -9.92 -5.79
C GLY A 54 18.74 -9.74 -4.28
N ALA A 55 17.62 -9.13 -3.85
CA ALA A 55 17.22 -9.17 -2.45
C ALA A 55 16.87 -10.61 -2.03
N PRO A 56 17.12 -11.02 -0.76
CA PRO A 56 16.66 -12.31 -0.24
C PRO A 56 15.14 -12.26 -0.06
N ILE A 57 14.41 -12.73 -1.08
CA ILE A 57 12.96 -12.71 -1.17
C ILE A 57 12.40 -14.10 -1.47
N ASP A 58 11.17 -14.32 -1.03
CA ASP A 58 10.36 -15.50 -1.35
C ASP A 58 8.91 -15.04 -1.50
N HIS A 59 8.50 -14.71 -2.72
CA HIS A 59 7.14 -14.23 -2.95
C HIS A 59 6.11 -15.33 -2.72
N LEU A 60 6.42 -16.58 -3.09
CA LEU A 60 5.49 -17.69 -2.94
C LEU A 60 5.16 -17.95 -1.48
N ALA A 61 6.16 -17.99 -0.60
CA ALA A 61 5.93 -18.21 0.82
C ALA A 61 5.13 -17.05 1.47
N VAL A 62 5.37 -15.79 1.06
CA VAL A 62 4.54 -14.65 1.48
C VAL A 62 3.10 -14.84 1.02
N LEU A 63 2.89 -15.10 -0.27
CA LEU A 63 1.57 -15.21 -0.87
C LEU A 63 0.77 -16.39 -0.30
N GLU A 64 1.39 -17.56 -0.16
CA GLU A 64 0.78 -18.73 0.47
C GLU A 64 0.38 -18.45 1.91
N ARG A 65 1.27 -17.81 2.69
CA ARG A 65 0.97 -17.49 4.08
C ARG A 65 -0.17 -16.48 4.21
N VAL A 66 -0.13 -15.38 3.46
CA VAL A 66 -1.18 -14.35 3.50
C VAL A 66 -2.52 -14.92 3.04
N ARG A 67 -2.53 -15.65 1.92
CA ARG A 67 -3.74 -16.31 1.40
C ARG A 67 -4.33 -17.28 2.41
N ALA A 68 -3.52 -18.08 3.11
CA ALA A 68 -4.01 -19.00 4.14
C ALA A 68 -4.72 -18.28 5.31
N GLU A 69 -4.22 -17.13 5.75
CA GLU A 69 -4.90 -16.33 6.80
C GLU A 69 -6.22 -15.70 6.28
N VAL A 70 -6.24 -15.27 5.02
CA VAL A 70 -7.45 -14.73 4.37
C VAL A 70 -8.53 -15.81 4.22
N GLU A 71 -8.18 -16.99 3.69
CA GLU A 71 -9.10 -18.11 3.52
C GLU A 71 -9.65 -18.62 4.85
N SER A 72 -8.84 -18.53 5.91
CA SER A 72 -9.27 -18.87 7.26
C SER A 72 -10.11 -17.79 7.96
N ARG A 73 -10.47 -16.69 7.26
CA ARG A 73 -11.21 -15.54 7.81
C ARG A 73 -10.53 -14.90 9.04
N ARG A 74 -9.20 -14.97 9.09
CA ARG A 74 -8.36 -14.30 10.10
C ARG A 74 -7.63 -13.08 9.55
N ALA A 75 -7.66 -12.89 8.23
CA ALA A 75 -7.10 -11.73 7.59
C ALA A 75 -7.98 -11.17 6.47
N ILE A 76 -7.77 -9.90 6.17
CA ILE A 76 -8.10 -9.28 4.89
C ILE A 76 -6.79 -8.79 4.27
N CYS A 77 -6.64 -8.95 2.97
CA CYS A 77 -5.51 -8.40 2.22
C CYS A 77 -6.04 -7.40 1.20
N LEU A 78 -5.56 -6.16 1.26
CA LEU A 78 -5.86 -5.14 0.28
C LEU A 78 -4.97 -5.32 -0.96
N MET A 79 -5.44 -4.79 -2.08
CA MET A 79 -4.64 -4.68 -3.30
C MET A 79 -3.62 -3.56 -3.14
N GLY A 80 -2.33 -3.88 -3.31
CA GLY A 80 -1.28 -2.88 -3.51
C GLY A 80 -1.12 -2.50 -4.97
N ASN A 81 -0.26 -1.51 -5.25
CA ASN A 81 0.02 -1.16 -6.64
C ASN A 81 0.80 -2.27 -7.35
N HIS A 82 1.61 -3.06 -6.65
CA HIS A 82 2.36 -4.15 -7.27
C HIS A 82 1.46 -5.30 -7.72
N GLU A 83 0.49 -5.71 -6.91
CA GLU A 83 -0.54 -6.68 -7.33
C GLU A 83 -1.37 -6.15 -8.51
N PHE A 84 -1.80 -4.88 -8.45
CA PHE A 84 -2.52 -4.26 -9.57
C PHE A 84 -1.69 -4.25 -10.85
N ASN A 85 -0.41 -3.87 -10.77
CA ASN A 85 0.50 -3.83 -11.91
C ASN A 85 0.76 -5.23 -12.49
N ALA A 86 0.84 -6.27 -11.66
CA ALA A 86 0.98 -7.66 -12.08
C ALA A 86 -0.24 -8.14 -12.87
N VAL A 87 -1.46 -7.79 -12.42
CA VAL A 87 -2.68 -8.07 -13.19
C VAL A 87 -2.64 -7.37 -14.54
N GLY A 88 -2.26 -6.08 -14.59
CA GLY A 88 -2.13 -5.35 -15.84
C GLY A 88 -1.04 -5.89 -16.76
N TRP A 89 0.03 -6.46 -16.20
CA TRP A 89 1.11 -7.10 -16.95
C TRP A 89 0.62 -8.35 -17.68
N SER A 90 -0.20 -9.17 -17.01
CA SER A 90 -0.75 -10.42 -17.53
C SER A 90 -1.95 -10.20 -18.45
N MET A 91 -2.87 -9.29 -18.10
CA MET A 91 -4.09 -9.07 -18.88
C MET A 91 -3.81 -8.43 -20.25
N ARG A 92 -4.59 -8.85 -21.26
CA ARG A 92 -4.58 -8.27 -22.60
C ARG A 92 -5.86 -7.48 -22.85
N HIS A 93 -5.74 -6.35 -23.54
CA HIS A 93 -6.88 -5.58 -24.01
C HIS A 93 -7.68 -6.40 -25.05
N PRO A 94 -9.01 -6.52 -24.92
CA PRO A 94 -9.79 -7.44 -25.75
C PRO A 94 -9.75 -7.10 -27.24
N GLN A 95 -9.65 -5.81 -27.61
CA GLN A 95 -9.61 -5.38 -29.00
C GLN A 95 -8.19 -5.33 -29.61
N SER A 96 -7.19 -4.82 -28.89
CA SER A 96 -5.84 -4.62 -29.44
C SER A 96 -4.88 -5.78 -29.17
N ALA A 97 -5.27 -6.73 -28.30
CA ALA A 97 -4.44 -7.80 -27.77
C ALA A 97 -3.13 -7.34 -27.08
N GLN A 98 -2.94 -6.03 -26.89
CA GLN A 98 -1.80 -5.47 -26.18
C GLN A 98 -1.96 -5.66 -24.67
N PRO A 99 -0.87 -5.78 -23.90
CA PRO A 99 -0.96 -5.84 -22.44
C PRO A 99 -1.53 -4.54 -21.88
N LEU A 100 -2.37 -4.62 -20.84
CA LEU A 100 -2.96 -3.44 -20.20
C LEU A 100 -1.87 -2.56 -19.56
N ARG A 101 -0.82 -3.18 -19.01
CA ARG A 101 0.41 -2.52 -18.59
C ARG A 101 1.52 -2.79 -19.61
N PRO A 102 2.12 -1.76 -20.23
CA PRO A 102 3.19 -1.94 -21.20
C PRO A 102 4.41 -2.68 -20.61
N HIS A 103 4.99 -3.61 -21.38
CA HIS A 103 6.18 -4.36 -20.97
C HIS A 103 7.49 -3.58 -21.25
N SER A 104 7.53 -2.31 -20.86
CA SER A 104 8.74 -1.47 -21.01
C SER A 104 9.90 -2.01 -20.17
N PRO A 105 11.17 -1.67 -20.48
CA PRO A 105 12.32 -2.09 -19.67
C PRO A 105 12.19 -1.71 -18.19
N ASN A 106 11.61 -0.53 -17.90
CA ASN A 106 11.36 -0.09 -16.54
C ASN A 106 10.31 -0.95 -15.84
N ASN A 107 9.18 -1.24 -16.51
CA ASN A 107 8.12 -2.06 -15.93
C ASN A 107 8.58 -3.50 -15.72
N ARG A 108 9.34 -4.06 -16.67
CA ARG A 108 9.96 -5.38 -16.53
C ARG A 108 10.91 -5.41 -15.34
N ARG A 109 11.81 -4.43 -15.20
CA ARG A 109 12.75 -4.36 -14.08
C ARG A 109 12.03 -4.36 -12.72
N GLN A 110 10.90 -3.66 -12.61
CA GLN A 110 10.10 -3.65 -11.38
C GLN A 110 9.44 -5.00 -11.08
N HIS A 111 9.02 -5.73 -12.12
CA HIS A 111 8.25 -6.97 -11.97
C HIS A 111 9.08 -8.26 -12.05
N GLN A 112 10.34 -8.14 -12.46
CA GLN A 112 11.21 -9.27 -12.81
C GLN A 112 11.41 -10.25 -11.65
N ALA A 113 11.44 -9.73 -10.42
CA ALA A 113 11.64 -10.53 -9.22
C ALA A 113 10.47 -11.49 -8.97
N PHE A 114 9.22 -11.01 -9.08
CA PHE A 114 8.05 -11.88 -8.98
C PHE A 114 7.99 -12.88 -10.13
N LEU A 115 8.23 -12.43 -11.37
CA LEU A 115 8.24 -13.33 -12.53
C LEU A 115 9.28 -14.44 -12.43
N ALA A 116 10.40 -14.22 -11.73
CA ALA A 116 11.39 -15.25 -11.49
C ALA A 116 10.86 -16.38 -10.58
N ASP A 117 10.05 -16.05 -9.57
CA ASP A 117 9.49 -17.04 -8.63
C ASP A 117 8.31 -17.81 -9.21
N VAL A 118 7.45 -17.13 -9.98
CA VAL A 118 6.23 -17.76 -10.54
C VAL A 118 6.39 -18.32 -11.94
N VAL A 119 7.37 -17.84 -12.70
CA VAL A 119 7.57 -18.08 -14.14
C VAL A 119 6.37 -17.59 -14.97
N GLU A 120 6.63 -16.62 -15.86
CA GLU A 120 5.61 -15.99 -16.71
C GLU A 120 4.81 -17.02 -17.53
N ASP A 121 3.51 -16.74 -17.73
CA ASP A 121 2.53 -17.55 -18.46
C ASP A 121 2.35 -19.03 -18.00
N THR A 122 2.84 -19.40 -16.82
CA THR A 122 2.57 -20.72 -16.24
C THR A 122 1.23 -20.77 -15.49
N PRO A 123 0.67 -21.97 -15.23
CA PRO A 123 -0.52 -22.12 -14.38
C PRO A 123 -0.37 -21.49 -12.99
N ARG A 124 0.84 -21.52 -12.42
CA ARG A 124 1.15 -20.89 -11.12
C ARG A 124 1.04 -19.37 -11.22
N HIS A 125 1.63 -18.77 -12.25
CA HIS A 125 1.51 -17.34 -12.49
C HIS A 125 0.04 -16.93 -12.65
N ASN A 126 -0.71 -17.62 -13.51
CA ASN A 126 -2.13 -17.32 -13.75
C ASN A 126 -2.97 -17.44 -12.46
N PHE A 127 -2.71 -18.47 -11.64
CA PHE A 127 -3.37 -18.63 -10.35
C PHE A 127 -3.19 -17.41 -9.43
N TRP A 128 -1.96 -16.91 -9.30
CA TRP A 128 -1.69 -15.74 -8.46
C TRP A 128 -2.27 -14.46 -9.05
N ILE A 129 -2.22 -14.29 -10.37
CA ILE A 129 -2.88 -13.17 -11.05
C ILE A 129 -4.39 -13.18 -10.79
N ASP A 130 -5.03 -14.34 -10.84
CA ASP A 130 -6.46 -14.46 -10.55
C ASP A 130 -6.77 -14.19 -9.07
N TRP A 131 -5.90 -14.64 -8.14
CA TRP A 131 -6.03 -14.27 -6.73
C TRP A 131 -5.89 -12.77 -6.50
N PHE A 132 -4.94 -12.09 -7.16
CA PHE A 132 -4.78 -10.63 -7.06
C PHE A 132 -6.04 -9.88 -7.50
N LYS A 133 -6.74 -10.34 -8.53
CA LYS A 133 -8.02 -9.74 -8.96
C LYS A 133 -9.12 -9.81 -7.88
N THR A 134 -8.97 -10.71 -6.90
CA THR A 134 -9.93 -10.85 -5.79
C THR A 134 -9.64 -9.95 -4.60
N LEU A 135 -8.56 -9.16 -4.62
CA LEU A 135 -8.21 -8.29 -3.50
C LEU A 135 -9.07 -7.00 -3.49
N PRO A 136 -9.67 -6.63 -2.36
CA PRO A 136 -10.35 -5.35 -2.20
C PRO A 136 -9.37 -4.17 -2.31
N LEU A 137 -9.82 -3.04 -2.84
CA LEU A 137 -9.02 -1.81 -2.88
C LEU A 137 -8.93 -1.13 -1.50
N PHE A 138 -9.96 -1.28 -0.68
CA PHE A 138 -10.05 -0.65 0.64
C PHE A 138 -11.03 -1.38 1.57
N VAL A 139 -10.91 -1.11 2.87
CA VAL A 139 -11.89 -1.49 3.91
C VAL A 139 -12.33 -0.28 4.71
N ASP A 140 -13.59 -0.29 5.13
CA ASP A 140 -14.19 0.71 6.02
C ASP A 140 -14.92 -0.02 7.15
N TYR A 141 -14.42 0.09 8.38
CA TYR A 141 -15.07 -0.48 9.57
C TYR A 141 -15.95 0.55 10.30
N GLY A 142 -16.05 1.78 9.78
CA GLY A 142 -16.82 2.89 10.33
C GLY A 142 -16.05 3.74 11.34
N ASP A 143 -15.16 3.15 12.13
CA ASP A 143 -14.28 3.83 13.09
C ASP A 143 -12.81 3.86 12.66
N ILE A 144 -12.44 3.03 11.67
CA ILE A 144 -11.15 3.07 10.99
C ILE A 144 -11.29 2.56 9.56
N ARG A 145 -10.40 3.02 8.70
CA ARG A 145 -10.30 2.65 7.29
C ARG A 145 -8.89 2.19 6.94
N ALA A 146 -8.77 1.42 5.88
CA ALA A 146 -7.48 1.14 5.28
C ALA A 146 -7.56 1.10 3.75
N VAL A 147 -6.52 1.63 3.12
CA VAL A 147 -6.32 1.69 1.67
C VAL A 147 -4.81 1.70 1.42
N HIS A 148 -4.34 1.21 0.28
CA HIS A 148 -2.90 1.10 0.08
C HIS A 148 -2.16 2.45 0.11
N ALA A 149 -2.66 3.51 -0.56
CA ALA A 149 -1.92 4.78 -0.64
C ALA A 149 -2.71 6.05 -0.24
N CYS A 150 -3.96 6.22 -0.67
CA CYS A 150 -4.69 7.46 -0.37
C CYS A 150 -6.18 7.21 -0.18
N TRP A 151 -6.72 7.76 0.90
CA TRP A 151 -8.14 7.81 1.14
C TRP A 151 -8.64 9.23 0.92
N GLU A 152 -9.49 9.40 -0.09
CA GLU A 152 -10.22 10.65 -0.32
C GLU A 152 -11.69 10.31 -0.51
N ASP A 153 -12.56 10.87 0.34
CA ASP A 153 -13.97 10.47 0.41
C ASP A 153 -14.70 10.64 -0.94
N GLU A 154 -14.40 11.71 -1.70
CA GLU A 154 -14.97 11.91 -3.04
C GLU A 154 -14.50 10.84 -4.04
N THR A 155 -13.19 10.54 -4.06
CA THR A 155 -12.61 9.51 -4.93
C THR A 155 -13.19 8.13 -4.59
N ILE A 156 -13.29 7.79 -3.30
CA ILE A 156 -13.90 6.52 -2.85
C ILE A 156 -15.36 6.44 -3.27
N ALA A 157 -16.15 7.50 -3.11
CA ALA A 157 -17.55 7.54 -3.53
C ALA A 157 -17.70 7.31 -5.04
N ARG A 158 -16.85 7.95 -5.85
CA ARG A 158 -16.85 7.84 -7.32
C ARG A 158 -16.28 6.51 -7.83
N LEU A 159 -15.48 5.81 -7.03
CA LEU A 159 -15.00 4.46 -7.33
C LEU A 159 -16.09 3.41 -7.21
N ARG A 160 -17.06 3.56 -6.30
CA ARG A 160 -18.09 2.53 -5.99
C ARG A 160 -18.77 1.90 -7.21
N PRO A 161 -19.17 2.63 -8.28
CA PRO A 161 -19.79 2.02 -9.45
C PRO A 161 -18.92 0.97 -10.17
N TRP A 162 -17.59 1.08 -10.05
CA TRP A 162 -16.60 0.22 -10.69
C TRP A 162 -16.22 -1.01 -9.86
N LEU A 163 -16.71 -1.06 -8.62
CA LEU A 163 -16.37 -2.08 -7.63
C LEU A 163 -17.57 -2.95 -7.27
N ASP A 164 -17.31 -4.20 -6.89
CA ASP A 164 -18.34 -5.06 -6.31
C ASP A 164 -18.61 -4.73 -4.82
N GLU A 165 -19.51 -5.50 -4.20
CA GLU A 165 -19.92 -5.32 -2.80
C GLU A 165 -18.77 -5.51 -1.80
N GLN A 166 -17.69 -6.18 -2.20
CA GLN A 166 -16.50 -6.38 -1.40
C GLN A 166 -15.41 -5.34 -1.71
N HIS A 167 -15.75 -4.27 -2.46
CA HIS A 167 -14.81 -3.23 -2.90
C HIS A 167 -13.67 -3.74 -3.80
N ARG A 168 -13.90 -4.84 -4.53
CA ARG A 168 -12.97 -5.39 -5.53
C ARG A 168 -13.29 -4.81 -6.90
N LEU A 169 -12.28 -4.66 -7.75
CA LEU A 169 -12.50 -4.17 -9.11
C LEU A 169 -13.29 -5.19 -9.93
N LYS A 170 -14.43 -4.78 -10.50
CA LYS A 170 -15.26 -5.68 -11.32
C LYS A 170 -14.50 -6.16 -12.57
N PRO A 171 -14.78 -7.37 -13.09
CA PRO A 171 -14.16 -7.89 -14.30
C PRO A 171 -14.18 -6.91 -15.49
N GLU A 172 -15.30 -6.23 -15.71
CA GLU A 172 -15.50 -5.25 -16.80
C GLU A 172 -14.75 -3.92 -16.60
N SER A 173 -14.31 -3.61 -15.38
CA SER A 173 -13.65 -2.35 -15.03
C SER A 173 -12.14 -2.37 -15.33
N TRP A 174 -11.53 -3.54 -15.52
CA TRP A 174 -10.07 -3.69 -15.64
C TRP A 174 -9.47 -2.90 -16.81
N VAL A 175 -10.10 -2.93 -17.99
CA VAL A 175 -9.58 -2.17 -19.15
C VAL A 175 -9.57 -0.67 -18.85
N ALA A 176 -10.68 -0.15 -18.30
CA ALA A 176 -10.85 1.25 -17.94
C ALA A 176 -9.90 1.70 -16.81
N ALA A 177 -9.47 0.79 -15.93
CA ALA A 177 -8.52 1.07 -14.86
C ALA A 177 -7.08 1.31 -15.39
N PHE A 178 -6.76 0.84 -16.60
CA PHE A 178 -5.46 1.06 -17.25
C PHE A 178 -5.51 2.12 -18.36
N ASP A 179 -6.68 2.65 -18.70
CA ASP A 179 -6.84 3.69 -19.72
C ASP A 179 -6.65 5.09 -19.13
N LYS A 180 -5.53 5.75 -19.48
CA LYS A 180 -5.19 7.10 -19.04
C LYS A 180 -6.21 8.18 -19.39
N GLN A 181 -7.08 7.93 -20.37
CA GLN A 181 -8.13 8.86 -20.77
C GLN A 181 -9.41 8.66 -19.95
N HIS A 182 -9.55 7.51 -19.30
CA HIS A 182 -10.74 7.16 -18.53
C HIS A 182 -10.63 7.66 -17.07
N PRO A 183 -11.71 8.20 -16.46
CA PRO A 183 -11.67 8.71 -15.08
C PRO A 183 -11.23 7.67 -14.03
N LEU A 184 -11.58 6.40 -14.24
CA LEU A 184 -11.19 5.29 -13.36
C LEU A 184 -9.67 5.18 -13.18
N PHE A 185 -8.89 5.38 -14.24
CA PHE A 185 -7.43 5.32 -14.15
C PHE A 185 -6.91 6.29 -13.09
N ARG A 186 -7.38 7.54 -13.08
CA ARG A 186 -6.94 8.54 -12.10
C ARG A 186 -7.34 8.17 -10.67
N MET A 187 -8.56 7.64 -10.49
CA MET A 187 -9.00 7.19 -9.17
C MET A 187 -8.16 6.03 -8.65
N ILE A 188 -7.83 5.05 -9.52
CA ILE A 188 -6.95 3.93 -9.17
C ILE A 188 -5.53 4.40 -8.85
N GLU A 189 -4.95 5.30 -9.66
CA GLU A 189 -3.65 5.90 -9.36
C GLU A 189 -3.67 6.61 -8.01
N THR A 190 -4.73 7.35 -7.67
CA THR A 190 -4.85 7.99 -6.35
C THR A 190 -4.87 6.96 -5.22
N VAL A 191 -5.78 5.97 -5.25
CA VAL A 191 -5.94 5.04 -4.12
C VAL A 191 -4.79 4.05 -3.97
N LEU A 192 -4.11 3.68 -5.06
CA LEU A 192 -2.99 2.72 -5.04
C LEU A 192 -1.60 3.37 -5.11
N LYS A 193 -1.44 4.62 -5.53
CA LYS A 193 -0.11 5.25 -5.68
C LYS A 193 0.03 6.62 -5.05
N GLY A 194 -1.05 7.11 -4.48
CA GLY A 194 -1.14 8.43 -3.89
C GLY A 194 -1.28 9.53 -4.95
N PRO A 195 -1.73 10.73 -4.56
CA PRO A 195 -1.86 11.84 -5.48
C PRO A 195 -0.47 12.37 -5.88
N GLU A 196 -0.38 12.85 -7.12
CA GLU A 196 0.81 13.54 -7.62
C GLU A 196 0.45 14.98 -8.03
N LEU A 197 1.31 15.93 -7.66
CA LEU A 197 1.23 17.32 -8.10
C LEU A 197 2.32 17.61 -9.12
N LYS A 198 1.93 18.30 -10.20
CA LYS A 198 2.89 18.81 -11.18
C LYS A 198 3.70 19.94 -10.55
N LEU A 199 5.01 19.88 -10.71
CA LEU A 199 5.92 20.95 -10.31
C LEU A 199 5.73 22.18 -11.22
N PRO A 200 5.92 23.40 -10.68
CA PRO A 200 5.90 24.63 -11.47
C PRO A 200 6.97 24.61 -12.57
N ALA A 201 6.76 25.42 -13.61
CA ALA A 201 7.66 25.47 -14.76
C ALA A 201 9.10 25.78 -14.32
N GLY A 202 10.06 25.03 -14.86
CA GLY A 202 11.49 25.15 -14.53
C GLY A 202 11.97 24.27 -13.38
N PHE A 203 11.09 23.57 -12.67
CA PHE A 203 11.46 22.66 -11.58
C PHE A 203 11.36 21.18 -11.97
N SER A 204 12.39 20.42 -11.60
CA SER A 204 12.42 18.96 -11.67
C SER A 204 13.39 18.40 -10.64
N PHE A 205 13.30 17.10 -10.39
CA PHE A 205 14.25 16.35 -9.57
C PHE A 205 14.53 15.00 -10.19
N VAL A 206 15.62 14.34 -9.79
CA VAL A 206 15.96 13.00 -10.26
C VAL A 206 15.56 11.98 -9.20
N ASP A 207 14.86 10.93 -9.59
CA ASP A 207 14.49 9.85 -8.66
C ASP A 207 15.64 8.84 -8.43
N LYS A 208 15.41 7.85 -7.55
CA LYS A 208 16.40 6.79 -7.23
C LYS A 208 16.82 5.95 -8.43
N THR A 209 16.07 6.01 -9.53
CA THR A 209 16.32 5.26 -10.77
C THR A 209 16.97 6.12 -11.84
N GLY A 210 17.34 7.37 -11.52
CA GLY A 210 17.96 8.29 -12.47
C GLY A 210 16.98 9.00 -13.40
N VAL A 211 15.66 8.87 -13.19
CA VAL A 211 14.66 9.48 -14.05
C VAL A 211 14.33 10.89 -13.58
N GLU A 212 14.37 11.86 -14.51
CA GLU A 212 13.90 13.22 -14.27
C GLU A 212 12.37 13.23 -14.07
N ARG A 213 11.93 13.76 -12.92
CA ARG A 213 10.54 13.88 -12.51
C ARG A 213 10.11 15.34 -12.46
N ARG A 214 8.95 15.59 -13.06
CA ARG A 214 8.23 16.89 -13.02
C ARG A 214 6.94 16.83 -12.21
N HIS A 215 6.70 15.71 -11.55
CA HIS A 215 5.59 15.52 -10.64
C HIS A 215 6.15 15.02 -9.31
N ILE A 216 5.62 15.53 -8.21
CA ILE A 216 5.92 15.09 -6.86
C ILE A 216 4.72 14.32 -6.32
N ARG A 217 4.97 13.22 -5.60
CA ARG A 217 3.94 12.64 -4.75
C ARG A 217 3.67 13.57 -3.57
N VAL A 218 2.42 13.65 -3.14
CA VAL A 218 2.03 14.51 -2.02
C VAL A 218 1.82 13.74 -0.72
N ARG A 219 2.21 14.38 0.38
CA ARG A 219 1.83 14.02 1.74
C ARG A 219 0.42 14.51 2.00
N TRP A 220 -0.57 13.83 1.42
CA TRP A 220 -1.99 14.21 1.46
C TRP A 220 -2.56 14.29 2.88
N TRP A 221 -1.89 13.70 3.86
CA TRP A 221 -2.22 13.81 5.29
C TRP A 221 -1.79 15.14 5.94
N ARG A 222 -1.09 16.03 5.22
CA ARG A 222 -0.67 17.35 5.73
C ARG A 222 -1.63 18.45 5.31
N ASP A 223 -2.44 18.91 6.26
CA ASP A 223 -3.35 20.05 6.14
C ASP A 223 -2.64 21.41 6.33
N ASP A 224 -1.51 21.40 7.01
CA ASP A 224 -0.72 22.58 7.32
C ASP A 224 0.28 22.98 6.21
N ALA A 225 0.50 22.11 5.21
CA ALA A 225 1.45 22.39 4.13
C ALA A 225 0.96 23.57 3.26
N LYS A 226 1.83 24.57 3.08
CA LYS A 226 1.58 25.78 2.27
C LYS A 226 2.43 25.86 1.02
N THR A 227 3.50 25.07 0.93
CA THR A 227 4.43 25.10 -0.22
C THR A 227 4.64 23.72 -0.84
N TYR A 228 5.11 23.70 -2.09
CA TYR A 228 5.48 22.46 -2.79
C TYR A 228 6.50 21.64 -2.00
N ARG A 229 7.49 22.31 -1.39
CA ARG A 229 8.51 21.65 -0.56
C ARG A 229 7.93 20.96 0.67
N GLN A 230 6.96 21.59 1.34
CA GLN A 230 6.34 21.04 2.55
C GLN A 230 5.47 19.82 2.26
N ILE A 231 4.71 19.85 1.15
CA ILE A 231 3.79 18.78 0.78
C ILE A 231 4.48 17.61 0.05
N ALA A 232 5.68 17.80 -0.49
CA ALA A 232 6.37 16.77 -1.28
C ALA A 232 6.79 15.57 -0.43
N GLN A 233 6.43 14.37 -0.89
CA GLN A 233 7.08 13.13 -0.49
C GLN A 233 8.15 12.76 -1.50
N VAL A 234 9.39 13.13 -1.18
CA VAL A 234 10.59 12.81 -1.96
C VAL A 234 11.70 12.34 -1.04
N GLN A 235 12.76 11.79 -1.63
CA GLN A 235 13.98 11.43 -0.89
C GLN A 235 14.57 12.64 -0.19
N ALA A 236 15.18 12.44 0.99
CA ALA A 236 15.67 13.53 1.85
C ALA A 236 16.65 14.45 1.09
N GLU A 237 17.55 13.87 0.30
CA GLU A 237 18.51 14.56 -0.54
C GLU A 237 17.85 15.41 -1.66
N MET A 238 16.64 15.04 -2.09
CA MET A 238 15.90 15.74 -3.15
C MET A 238 15.01 16.86 -2.62
N VAL A 239 14.74 16.94 -1.31
CA VAL A 239 13.89 17.99 -0.73
C VAL A 239 14.37 19.39 -1.10
N SER A 240 15.69 19.61 -1.12
CA SER A 240 16.30 20.89 -1.49
C SER A 240 16.01 21.32 -2.94
N ARG A 241 15.71 20.35 -3.83
CA ARG A 241 15.35 20.57 -5.25
C ARG A 241 13.89 20.96 -5.44
N ILE A 242 13.04 20.72 -4.45
CA ILE A 242 11.61 21.06 -4.53
C ILE A 242 11.44 22.55 -4.19
N PRO A 243 10.74 23.34 -5.01
CA PRO A 243 10.59 24.76 -4.77
C PRO A 243 9.82 25.03 -3.47
N ASP A 244 10.29 25.98 -2.68
CA ASP A 244 9.57 26.47 -1.50
C ASP A 244 8.66 27.64 -1.88
N ILE A 245 7.72 27.36 -2.78
CA ILE A 245 6.76 28.35 -3.29
C ILE A 245 5.33 27.92 -2.95
N PRO A 246 4.39 28.87 -2.82
CA PRO A 246 3.01 28.56 -2.46
C PRO A 246 2.38 27.51 -3.38
N LEU A 247 1.57 26.63 -2.80
CA LEU A 247 0.77 25.68 -3.57
C LEU A 247 -0.29 26.43 -4.39
N GLU A 248 -0.39 26.11 -5.68
CA GLU A 248 -1.42 26.67 -6.57
C GLU A 248 -2.81 26.07 -6.30
N GLN A 249 -2.86 24.90 -5.65
CA GLN A 249 -4.08 24.16 -5.32
C GLN A 249 -4.03 23.72 -3.86
N THR A 250 -5.18 23.69 -3.19
CA THR A 250 -5.32 23.13 -1.85
C THR A 250 -4.94 21.65 -1.83
N ALA A 251 -4.39 21.19 -0.71
CA ALA A 251 -4.06 19.79 -0.49
C ALA A 251 -5.29 18.87 -0.72
N PRO A 252 -5.09 17.59 -1.10
CA PRO A 252 -6.17 16.62 -1.26
C PRO A 252 -7.05 16.54 -0.01
N GLY A 253 -8.33 16.22 -0.20
CA GLY A 253 -9.34 16.31 0.85
C GLY A 253 -9.00 15.51 2.11
N THR A 254 -9.27 16.12 3.27
CA THR A 254 -9.18 15.44 4.57
C THR A 254 -10.38 14.51 4.76
N THR A 255 -10.17 13.35 5.37
CA THR A 255 -11.25 12.52 5.89
C THR A 255 -11.39 12.69 7.39
N ASP A 256 -12.57 12.45 7.97
CA ASP A 256 -12.80 12.55 9.42
C ASP A 256 -12.63 11.22 10.17
N VAL A 257 -12.41 10.13 9.45
CA VAL A 257 -12.22 8.79 10.01
C VAL A 257 -10.74 8.42 9.91
N PRO A 258 -10.12 7.86 10.97
CA PRO A 258 -8.75 7.37 10.93
C PRO A 258 -8.47 6.42 9.76
N VAL A 259 -7.31 6.57 9.11
CA VAL A 259 -6.90 5.78 7.94
C VAL A 259 -5.52 5.18 8.13
N VAL A 260 -5.41 3.89 7.85
CA VAL A 260 -4.13 3.17 7.75
C VAL A 260 -3.72 3.01 6.29
N ILE A 261 -2.48 3.35 5.97
CA ILE A 261 -1.91 3.27 4.61
C ILE A 261 -0.52 2.60 4.56
N GLY A 262 -0.11 2.14 3.38
CA GLY A 262 1.22 1.63 3.06
C GLY A 262 1.97 2.59 2.12
N HIS A 263 2.74 2.07 1.16
CA HIS A 263 3.21 2.74 -0.06
C HIS A 263 4.26 3.88 0.02
N TYR A 264 4.35 4.62 1.13
CA TYR A 264 5.18 5.85 1.20
C TYR A 264 6.64 5.63 1.60
N THR A 265 7.01 4.38 1.90
CA THR A 265 8.37 3.89 2.12
C THR A 265 9.12 4.75 3.13
N LEU A 266 8.52 4.93 4.30
CA LEU A 266 9.02 5.80 5.35
C LEU A 266 10.31 5.25 5.98
N SER A 267 10.97 6.09 6.76
CA SER A 267 12.22 5.76 7.46
C SER A 267 12.22 6.39 8.85
N GLY A 268 12.99 5.80 9.76
CA GLY A 268 13.08 6.25 11.15
C GLY A 268 12.08 5.52 12.05
N GLU A 269 11.90 6.03 13.26
CA GLU A 269 10.97 5.46 14.23
C GLU A 269 9.51 5.68 13.80
N PRO A 270 8.69 4.62 13.82
CA PRO A 270 7.29 4.74 13.44
C PRO A 270 6.48 5.67 14.33
N HIS A 271 5.70 6.52 13.69
CA HIS A 271 4.78 7.45 14.33
C HIS A 271 3.58 7.72 13.42
N SER A 272 2.50 8.25 14.01
CA SER A 272 1.34 8.73 13.24
C SER A 272 1.74 9.90 12.35
N LEU A 273 1.28 9.88 11.10
CA LEU A 273 1.59 10.90 10.10
C LEU A 273 0.80 12.20 10.32
N SER A 274 -0.38 12.08 10.90
CA SER A 274 -1.23 13.16 11.40
C SER A 274 -2.15 12.60 12.48
N GLU A 275 -3.05 13.43 13.02
CA GLU A 275 -4.10 12.94 13.92
C GLU A 275 -4.98 11.85 13.30
N ARG A 276 -5.04 11.76 11.96
CA ARG A 276 -6.00 10.87 11.27
C ARG A 276 -5.34 9.83 10.38
N VAL A 277 -4.03 9.90 10.15
CA VAL A 277 -3.36 9.01 9.21
C VAL A 277 -2.18 8.34 9.88
N VAL A 278 -2.12 7.02 9.73
CA VAL A 278 -0.97 6.20 10.14
C VAL A 278 -0.49 5.40 8.93
N CYS A 279 0.83 5.40 8.71
CA CYS A 279 1.43 4.58 7.66
C CYS A 279 2.15 3.40 8.30
N VAL A 280 2.01 2.21 7.71
CA VAL A 280 2.67 0.97 8.15
C VAL A 280 3.82 0.54 7.23
N ASP A 281 4.14 1.32 6.20
CA ASP A 281 5.29 1.08 5.31
C ASP A 281 6.52 1.89 5.77
N TYR A 282 7.44 1.20 6.45
CA TYR A 282 8.77 1.70 6.81
C TYR A 282 9.88 0.97 6.02
N ASN A 283 9.61 0.65 4.76
CA ASN A 283 10.57 0.13 3.81
C ASN A 283 11.15 -1.24 4.22
N ALA A 284 10.28 -2.15 4.68
CA ALA A 284 10.67 -3.51 5.05
C ALA A 284 11.34 -4.29 3.90
N ALA A 285 11.13 -3.86 2.65
CA ALA A 285 11.81 -4.36 1.46
C ALA A 285 13.35 -4.30 1.54
N LYS A 286 13.92 -3.36 2.29
CA LYS A 286 15.36 -3.28 2.55
C LYS A 286 15.77 -4.22 3.67
N ALA A 287 16.92 -4.89 3.53
CA ALA A 287 17.39 -5.93 4.47
C ALA A 287 17.32 -5.50 5.94
N ASP A 288 17.83 -4.32 6.29
CA ASP A 288 17.99 -3.89 7.69
C ASP A 288 16.71 -3.33 8.34
N ASN A 289 15.70 -3.00 7.54
CA ASN A 289 14.47 -2.39 8.05
C ASN A 289 13.48 -3.46 8.51
N PRO A 290 12.93 -3.39 9.73
CA PRO A 290 11.95 -4.36 10.18
C PRO A 290 10.61 -4.18 9.46
N LEU A 291 9.82 -5.26 9.41
CA LEU A 291 8.41 -5.20 9.04
C LEU A 291 7.61 -4.79 10.27
N TYR A 292 6.85 -3.71 10.16
CA TYR A 292 6.00 -3.21 11.23
C TYR A 292 4.55 -3.65 11.06
N ALA A 293 3.90 -3.84 12.20
CA ALA A 293 2.45 -3.79 12.33
C ALA A 293 2.04 -2.59 13.17
N TRP A 294 0.82 -2.12 12.95
CA TRP A 294 0.15 -1.17 13.83
C TRP A 294 -1.10 -1.82 14.42
N ILE A 295 -1.17 -1.91 15.74
CA ILE A 295 -2.30 -2.48 16.47
C ILE A 295 -3.22 -1.34 16.85
N GLN A 296 -4.46 -1.40 16.37
CA GLN A 296 -5.46 -0.42 16.76
C GLN A 296 -5.84 -0.58 18.23
N GLU A 297 -5.89 0.53 18.93
CA GLU A 297 -6.39 0.63 20.30
C GLU A 297 -7.75 1.34 20.34
N PRO A 298 -8.57 1.09 21.36
CA PRO A 298 -9.79 1.87 21.58
C PRO A 298 -9.47 3.35 21.73
N GLY A 299 -10.18 4.21 21.01
CA GLY A 299 -9.90 5.64 20.99
C GLY A 299 -11.06 6.46 20.41
N PRO A 300 -10.92 7.80 20.41
CA PRO A 300 -11.93 8.66 19.81
C PRO A 300 -12.05 8.37 18.30
N ARG A 301 -13.28 8.34 17.78
CA ARG A 301 -13.58 8.04 16.36
C ARG A 301 -12.91 8.95 15.32
N ARG A 302 -12.26 10.03 15.76
CA ARG A 302 -11.66 11.06 14.89
C ARG A 302 -10.14 11.13 14.97
N ALA A 303 -9.49 10.26 15.74
CA ALA A 303 -8.04 10.23 15.82
C ALA A 303 -7.47 8.81 15.82
N VAL A 304 -6.31 8.63 15.19
CA VAL A 304 -5.57 7.37 15.24
C VAL A 304 -5.14 7.10 16.68
N THR A 305 -5.46 5.92 17.19
CA THR A 305 -5.05 5.46 18.52
C THR A 305 -4.59 4.02 18.37
N GLY A 306 -3.35 3.74 18.75
CA GLY A 306 -2.74 2.44 18.54
C GLY A 306 -1.22 2.48 18.63
N THR A 307 -0.63 1.29 18.66
CA THR A 307 0.80 1.12 18.92
C THR A 307 1.46 0.36 17.77
N PHE A 308 2.65 0.82 17.37
CA PHE A 308 3.49 0.10 16.44
C PHE A 308 4.22 -1.05 17.12
N VAL A 309 4.24 -2.20 16.47
CA VAL A 309 5.02 -3.36 16.89
C VAL A 309 5.85 -3.88 15.74
N CYS A 310 7.05 -4.35 16.06
CA CYS A 310 7.87 -5.16 15.18
C CYS A 310 8.61 -6.18 16.05
N LYS A 311 9.15 -7.23 15.44
CA LYS A 311 10.07 -8.08 16.19
C LYS A 311 11.32 -7.27 16.53
N PRO A 312 11.77 -7.26 17.80
CA PRO A 312 13.05 -6.66 18.16
C PRO A 312 14.16 -7.35 17.36
N THR A 313 14.87 -6.60 16.51
CA THR A 313 16.13 -7.07 15.95
C THR A 313 17.15 -7.11 17.09
N ALA A 314 18.15 -7.99 17.02
CA ALA A 314 19.17 -8.13 18.07
C ALA A 314 19.95 -6.83 18.37
N SER A 315 19.82 -5.82 17.50
CA SER A 315 20.37 -4.46 17.65
C SER A 315 19.48 -3.50 18.46
N CYS A 316 18.21 -3.83 18.73
CA CYS A 316 17.32 -3.04 19.58
C CYS A 316 17.40 -3.51 21.04
N ARG A 317 18.62 -3.52 21.62
CA ARG A 317 18.75 -3.47 23.08
C ARG A 317 18.85 -2.00 23.46
N HIS A 318 17.81 -1.45 24.09
CA HIS A 318 17.94 -0.21 24.82
C HIS A 318 19.13 -0.34 25.79
N PRO A 319 20.06 0.64 25.84
CA PRO A 319 20.94 0.73 26.99
C PRO A 319 20.04 1.10 28.17
N ALA A 320 19.88 0.17 29.11
CA ALA A 320 19.41 0.52 30.44
C ALA A 320 20.49 1.44 31.06
N GLY A 321 20.11 2.69 31.29
CA GLY A 321 20.90 3.72 31.95
C GLY A 321 19.99 4.84 32.38
#